data_AF-A0A933X3Y5-F1
#
_entry.id   AF-A0A933X3Y5-F1
#
_cell.length_a   1.000
_cell.length_b   1.000
_cell.length_c   1.000
_cell.angle_alpha   90.00
_cell.angle_beta   90.00
_cell.angle_gamma   90.00
#
_symmetry.space_group_name_H-M   'P 1'
#
loop_
_entity.id
_entity.type
_entity.pdbx_description
1 polymer ?
#
loop_
_entity_poly.entity_id
_entity_poly.type
_entity_poly.pdbx_seq_one_letter_code
_entity_poly.pdbx_strand_id
1 'polypeptide(L)'
;MFIEGRERFDLSAWIAEHGRPEVVGISMITATVKRGYEIADDCRSRGIPVILGGPHVTFLPDKALAHAQFVVREEGEGAMSALLDAWSEGYEEATGTCYAAILNLSWKDDSGIIRHNAVAPWITDLDALPVPDFSLADGTADCVIGRKKTVMVQTSRGCPFDCSFFMPLVIMRGRTNTGVGLNSRKALALTRHYSLRTDPHLAPIRSAPFAIGTF
;
A
#
# COMPACT_ATOMS: atom_id res chain seq x y z
N MET A 1 6.47 -2.70 5.36
CA MET A 1 6.31 -2.61 6.81
C MET A 1 4.84 -2.46 6.99
N PHE A 2 4.23 -3.50 7.53
CA PHE A 2 2.81 -3.51 7.83
C PHE A 2 2.68 -3.13 9.32
N ILE A 3 2.24 -1.91 9.59
CA ILE A 3 2.01 -1.45 10.97
C ILE A 3 0.56 -1.76 11.33
N GLU A 4 0.32 -2.93 11.92
CA GLU A 4 -0.97 -3.26 12.55
C GLU A 4 -0.77 -3.48 14.06
N GLY A 5 -1.65 -2.87 14.86
CA GLY A 5 -1.60 -2.97 16.32
C GLY A 5 -2.39 -1.86 17.00
N ARG A 6 -2.91 -2.13 18.21
CA ARG A 6 -3.54 -1.10 19.06
C ARG A 6 -2.52 -0.22 19.79
N GLU A 7 -1.26 -0.66 19.84
CA GLU A 7 -0.18 0.08 20.45
C GLU A 7 0.36 1.14 19.48
N ARG A 8 0.84 2.24 20.06
CA ARG A 8 1.35 3.36 19.27
C ARG A 8 2.67 2.93 18.65
N PHE A 9 2.72 2.88 17.31
CA PHE A 9 3.96 2.62 16.57
C PHE A 9 5.09 3.55 17.02
N ASP A 10 6.22 2.94 17.41
CA ASP A 10 7.48 3.60 17.76
C ASP A 10 8.53 3.31 16.68
N LEU A 11 8.80 4.33 15.87
CA LEU A 11 9.76 4.27 14.78
C LEU A 11 11.19 4.03 15.29
N SER A 12 11.55 4.56 16.46
CA SER A 12 12.91 4.45 16.99
C SER A 12 13.21 3.03 17.45
N ALA A 13 12.25 2.42 18.16
CA ALA A 13 12.33 1.01 18.55
C ALA A 13 12.42 0.10 17.33
N TRP A 14 11.60 0.37 16.31
CA TRP A 14 11.61 -0.41 15.08
C TRP A 14 12.96 -0.33 14.33
N ILE A 15 13.50 0.88 14.18
CA ILE A 15 14.82 1.11 13.53
C ILE A 15 15.94 0.43 14.31
N ALA A 16 15.88 0.41 15.65
CA ALA A 16 16.89 -0.25 16.46
C ALA A 16 16.92 -1.77 16.24
N GLU A 17 15.77 -2.38 15.95
CA GLU A 17 15.65 -3.82 15.71
C GLU A 17 15.93 -4.22 14.25
N HIS A 18 15.43 -3.44 13.29
CA HIS A 18 15.43 -3.81 11.87
C HIS A 18 16.43 -3.03 11.01
N GLY A 19 17.06 -2.00 11.57
CA GLY A 19 17.88 -1.05 10.83
C GLY A 19 17.09 0.10 10.21
N ARG A 20 17.83 1.06 9.65
CA ARG A 20 17.24 2.25 9.02
C ARG A 20 16.63 1.87 7.64
N PRO A 21 15.36 2.18 7.37
CA PRO A 21 14.76 1.94 6.06
C PRO A 21 15.22 2.98 5.03
N GLU A 22 15.32 2.55 3.77
CA GLU A 22 15.62 3.43 2.64
C GLU A 22 14.42 4.28 2.22
N VAL A 23 13.20 3.72 2.36
CA VAL A 23 11.94 4.39 2.07
C VAL A 23 10.82 3.77 2.91
N VAL A 24 9.81 4.57 3.26
CA VAL A 24 8.63 4.12 4.02
C VAL A 24 7.36 4.37 3.23
N GLY A 25 6.59 3.31 2.99
CA GLY A 25 5.24 3.38 2.44
C GLY A 25 4.17 3.40 3.53
N ILE A 26 3.22 4.33 3.47
CA ILE A 26 2.10 4.41 4.42
C ILE A 26 0.77 4.45 3.65
N SER A 27 -0.05 3.41 3.84
CA SER A 27 -1.42 3.36 3.32
C SER A 27 -2.38 3.98 4.33
N MET A 28 -3.27 4.87 3.86
CA MET A 28 -4.16 5.63 4.74
C MET A 28 -5.56 5.85 4.17
N ILE A 29 -6.53 5.65 5.06
CA ILE A 29 -7.92 6.04 4.87
C ILE A 29 -8.21 7.30 5.69
N THR A 30 -9.34 7.96 5.43
CA THR A 30 -9.69 9.21 6.12
C THR A 30 -9.72 9.06 7.64
N ALA A 31 -10.11 7.88 8.17
CA ALA A 31 -10.12 7.62 9.60
C ALA A 31 -8.71 7.56 10.23
N THR A 32 -7.68 7.19 9.46
CA THR A 32 -6.30 7.00 9.95
C THR A 32 -5.35 8.12 9.52
N VAL A 33 -5.80 9.08 8.70
CA VAL A 33 -4.92 10.08 8.08
C VAL A 33 -4.12 10.90 9.09
N LYS A 34 -4.73 11.38 10.17
CA LYS A 34 -4.03 12.22 11.16
C LYS A 34 -2.81 11.50 11.72
N ARG A 35 -3.00 10.26 12.14
CA ARG A 35 -1.92 9.45 12.69
C ARG A 35 -0.89 9.09 11.63
N GLY A 36 -1.32 8.79 10.41
CA GLY A 36 -0.38 8.48 9.34
C GLY A 36 0.47 9.69 8.93
N TYR A 37 -0.06 10.93 8.96
CA TYR A 37 0.74 12.14 8.76
C TYR A 37 1.75 12.37 9.90
N GLU A 38 1.37 12.13 11.16
CA GLU A 38 2.33 12.18 12.28
C GLU A 38 3.50 11.21 12.07
N ILE A 39 3.22 9.98 11.62
CA ILE A 39 4.26 8.98 11.34
C ILE A 39 5.11 9.41 10.14
N ALA A 40 4.47 9.93 9.08
CA ALA A 40 5.17 10.42 7.89
C ALA A 40 6.14 11.56 8.24
N ASP A 41 5.70 12.52 9.05
CA ASP A 41 6.53 13.65 9.47
C ASP A 41 7.66 13.23 10.41
N ASP A 42 7.46 12.26 11.31
CA ASP A 42 8.54 11.69 12.12
C ASP A 42 9.61 11.01 11.24
N CYS A 43 9.20 10.19 10.26
CA CYS A 43 10.11 9.60 9.27
C CYS A 43 10.92 10.68 8.53
N ARG A 44 10.24 11.71 8.02
CA ARG A 44 10.88 12.81 7.27
C ARG A 44 11.82 13.64 8.13
N SER A 45 11.48 13.88 9.39
CA SER A 45 12.36 14.60 10.32
C SER A 45 13.71 13.91 10.52
N ARG A 46 13.76 12.59 10.27
CA ARG A 46 14.94 11.73 10.33
C ARG A 46 15.60 11.55 8.96
N GLY A 47 15.14 12.25 7.93
CA GLY A 47 15.63 12.13 6.55
C GLY A 47 15.24 10.81 5.87
N ILE A 48 14.20 10.12 6.34
CA ILE A 48 13.69 8.91 5.68
C ILE A 48 12.62 9.34 4.68
N PRO A 49 12.77 9.05 3.38
CA PRO A 49 11.77 9.36 2.38
C PRO A 49 10.45 8.60 2.61
N VAL A 50 9.34 9.26 2.29
CA VAL A 50 7.99 8.72 2.53
C VAL A 50 7.17 8.71 1.25
N ILE A 51 6.49 7.59 1.02
CA ILE A 51 5.47 7.39 0.00
C ILE A 51 4.12 7.21 0.71
N LEU A 52 3.13 8.02 0.36
CA LEU A 52 1.77 7.85 0.87
C LEU A 52 0.87 7.21 -0.18
N GLY A 53 -0.01 6.33 0.26
CA GLY A 53 -0.98 5.66 -0.62
C GLY A 53 -2.37 5.56 0.02
N GLY A 54 -3.34 5.18 -0.80
CA GLY A 54 -4.68 4.84 -0.36
C GLY A 54 -5.74 5.92 -0.65
N PRO A 55 -6.99 5.66 -0.24
CA PRO A 55 -8.13 6.46 -0.68
C PRO A 55 -8.02 7.93 -0.27
N HIS A 56 -7.58 8.23 0.95
CA HIS A 56 -7.58 9.62 1.44
C HIS A 56 -6.66 10.52 0.61
N VAL A 57 -5.43 10.06 0.38
CA VAL A 57 -4.41 10.83 -0.34
C VAL A 57 -4.67 10.89 -1.84
N THR A 58 -5.49 9.97 -2.37
CA THR A 58 -6.00 10.08 -3.74
C THR A 58 -6.91 11.30 -3.93
N PHE A 59 -7.74 11.61 -2.93
CA PHE A 59 -8.63 12.78 -2.98
C PHE A 59 -7.93 14.10 -2.69
N LEU A 60 -6.92 14.08 -1.83
CA LEU A 60 -6.21 15.27 -1.37
C LEU A 60 -4.69 15.14 -1.55
N PRO A 61 -4.21 14.87 -2.78
CA PRO A 61 -2.79 14.57 -3.03
C PRO A 61 -1.90 15.76 -2.69
N ASP A 62 -2.32 16.98 -2.97
CA ASP A 62 -1.55 18.20 -2.72
C ASP A 62 -1.29 18.40 -1.22
N LYS A 63 -2.33 18.14 -0.41
CA LYS A 63 -2.20 18.20 1.07
C LYS A 63 -1.30 17.08 1.56
N ALA A 64 -1.45 15.87 1.02
CA ALA A 64 -0.62 14.73 1.40
C ALA A 64 0.86 14.94 1.03
N LEU A 65 1.16 15.63 -0.08
CA LEU A 65 2.52 15.99 -0.50
C LEU A 65 3.21 17.02 0.42
N ALA A 66 2.50 17.61 1.39
CA ALA A 66 3.15 18.36 2.47
C ALA A 66 3.89 17.44 3.45
N HIS A 67 3.48 16.17 3.52
CA HIS A 67 3.93 15.16 4.49
C HIS A 67 4.76 14.04 3.86
N ALA A 68 5.05 14.10 2.54
CA ALA A 68 5.68 13.00 1.82
C ALA A 68 6.44 13.45 0.58
N GLN A 69 7.32 12.57 0.11
CA GLN A 69 8.06 12.73 -1.14
C GLN A 69 7.17 12.39 -2.34
N PHE A 70 6.38 11.32 -2.21
CA PHE A 70 5.51 10.81 -3.26
C PHE A 70 4.12 10.48 -2.70
N VAL A 71 3.11 10.65 -3.54
CA VAL A 71 1.75 10.19 -3.29
C VAL A 71 1.32 9.28 -4.44
N VAL A 72 1.04 8.02 -4.12
CA VAL A 72 0.43 7.05 -5.03
C VAL A 72 -1.08 7.19 -4.92
N ARG A 73 -1.72 7.59 -6.01
CA ARG A 73 -3.18 7.76 -6.10
C ARG A 73 -3.83 6.50 -6.66
N GLU A 74 -5.14 6.37 -6.51
CA GLU A 74 -5.93 5.31 -7.13
C GLU A 74 -5.41 3.90 -6.74
N GLU A 75 -5.39 2.95 -7.69
CA GLU A 75 -4.76 1.64 -7.52
C GLU A 75 -3.23 1.76 -7.54
N GLY A 76 -2.59 1.22 -6.50
CA GLY A 76 -1.18 1.47 -6.24
C GLY A 76 -0.22 0.37 -6.70
N GLU A 77 -0.70 -0.79 -7.11
CA GLU A 77 0.15 -1.96 -7.38
C GLU A 77 1.17 -1.68 -8.48
N GLY A 78 0.72 -1.22 -9.65
CA GLY A 78 1.61 -0.89 -10.76
C GLY A 78 2.47 0.35 -10.47
N ALA A 79 1.89 1.36 -9.84
CA ALA A 79 2.57 2.62 -9.54
C ALA A 79 3.67 2.47 -8.49
N MET A 80 3.42 1.70 -7.42
CA MET A 80 4.40 1.40 -6.39
C MET A 80 5.54 0.57 -6.97
N SER A 81 5.25 -0.47 -7.77
CA SER A 81 6.31 -1.27 -8.40
C SER A 81 7.20 -0.39 -9.28
N ALA A 82 6.61 0.38 -10.20
CA ALA A 82 7.37 1.26 -11.09
C ALA A 82 8.15 2.34 -10.33
N LEU A 83 7.61 2.85 -9.22
CA LEU A 83 8.29 3.80 -8.36
C LEU A 83 9.50 3.17 -7.66
N LEU A 84 9.37 1.95 -7.13
CA LEU A 84 10.47 1.25 -6.48
C LEU A 84 11.54 0.79 -7.48
N ASP A 85 11.15 0.40 -8.69
CA ASP A 85 12.08 0.07 -9.77
C ASP A 85 12.91 1.31 -10.13
N ALA A 86 12.23 2.44 -10.41
CA ALA A 86 12.89 3.72 -10.67
C ALA A 86 13.73 4.22 -9.47
N TRP A 87 13.34 3.87 -8.24
CA TRP A 87 14.11 4.16 -7.04
C TRP A 87 15.41 3.37 -6.98
N SER A 88 15.35 2.08 -7.31
CA SER A 88 16.49 1.16 -7.27
C SER A 88 17.56 1.48 -8.31
N GLU A 89 17.16 2.08 -9.44
CA GLU A 89 18.04 2.48 -10.53
C GLU A 89 18.84 3.77 -10.21
N GLY A 90 18.52 4.49 -9.13
CA GLY A 90 19.31 5.64 -8.67
C GLY A 90 18.44 6.83 -8.25
N TYR A 91 17.88 6.77 -7.04
CA TYR A 91 17.10 7.85 -6.43
C TYR A 91 17.83 9.22 -6.37
N GLU A 92 19.17 9.23 -6.28
CA GLU A 92 19.97 10.47 -6.19
C GLU A 92 20.19 11.17 -7.54
N GLU A 93 20.06 10.47 -8.67
CA GLU A 93 20.25 11.01 -10.03
C GLU A 93 18.92 11.24 -10.78
N ALA A 94 17.82 10.82 -10.17
CA ALA A 94 16.46 10.95 -10.65
C ALA A 94 15.98 12.41 -10.67
N THR A 95 16.46 13.18 -11.64
CA THR A 95 15.81 14.42 -12.08
C THR A 95 14.34 14.14 -12.39
N GLY A 96 13.45 15.09 -12.07
CA GLY A 96 12.00 14.91 -12.11
C GLY A 96 11.39 14.29 -13.39
N THR A 97 12.14 14.27 -14.48
CA THR A 97 11.79 13.58 -15.73
C THR A 97 11.53 12.07 -15.58
N CYS A 98 12.21 11.34 -14.68
CA CYS A 98 12.02 9.89 -14.57
C CYS A 98 10.66 9.53 -13.96
N TYR A 99 10.20 10.31 -12.98
CA TYR A 99 8.95 10.06 -12.29
C TYR A 99 7.74 10.44 -13.13
N ALA A 100 7.88 11.32 -14.12
CA ALA A 100 6.79 11.79 -14.98
C ALA A 100 6.09 10.66 -15.76
N ALA A 101 6.77 9.55 -16.03
CA ALA A 101 6.21 8.40 -16.74
C ALA A 101 5.39 7.46 -15.83
N ILE A 102 5.52 7.58 -14.51
CA ILE A 102 4.88 6.67 -13.56
C ILE A 102 3.41 7.05 -13.40
N LEU A 103 2.51 6.17 -13.84
CA LEU A 103 1.08 6.41 -13.72
C LEU A 103 0.65 6.48 -12.25
N ASN A 104 -0.44 7.18 -11.98
CA ASN A 104 -1.02 7.40 -10.64
C ASN A 104 -0.14 8.18 -9.65
N LEU A 105 1.08 8.56 -10.01
CA LEU A 105 2.00 9.24 -9.11
C LEU A 105 1.71 10.74 -9.02
N SER A 106 1.81 11.29 -7.81
CA SER A 106 1.93 12.73 -7.57
C SER A 106 3.21 13.02 -6.80
N TRP A 107 3.90 14.08 -7.19
CA TRP A 107 5.24 14.40 -6.71
C TRP A 107 5.54 15.88 -6.92
N LYS A 108 6.66 16.38 -6.39
CA LYS A 108 7.13 17.75 -6.61
C LYS A 108 8.36 17.73 -7.48
N ASP A 109 8.37 18.56 -8.52
CA ASP A 109 9.57 18.75 -9.34
C ASP A 109 10.64 19.58 -8.63
N ASP A 110 11.82 19.68 -9.24
CA ASP A 110 12.98 20.40 -8.68
C ASP A 110 12.69 21.89 -8.47
N SER A 111 11.67 22.43 -9.14
CA SER A 111 11.19 23.81 -8.95
C SER A 111 10.17 23.96 -7.81
N GLY A 112 9.79 22.84 -7.17
CA GLY A 112 8.80 22.77 -6.11
C GLY A 112 7.35 22.74 -6.61
N ILE A 113 7.12 22.64 -7.92
CA ILE A 113 5.78 22.59 -8.50
C ILE A 113 5.24 21.16 -8.35
N ILE A 114 4.01 21.06 -7.87
CA ILE A 114 3.31 19.77 -7.75
C ILE A 114 2.93 19.28 -9.16
N ARG A 115 3.28 18.03 -9.45
CA ARG A 115 2.94 17.30 -10.66
C ARG A 115 2.03 16.14 -10.31
N HIS A 116 0.96 15.99 -11.09
CA HIS A 116 0.09 14.81 -11.05
C HIS A 116 0.18 14.11 -12.38
N ASN A 117 0.71 12.90 -12.38
CA ASN A 117 0.82 12.11 -13.59
C ASN A 117 -0.54 11.54 -13.99
N ALA A 118 -0.63 11.03 -15.22
CA ALA A 118 -1.84 10.42 -15.74
C ALA A 118 -2.32 9.26 -14.85
N VAL A 119 -3.64 9.11 -14.75
CA VAL A 119 -4.25 7.99 -14.01
C VAL A 119 -4.18 6.73 -14.87
N ALA A 120 -3.76 5.62 -14.27
CA ALA A 120 -3.68 4.33 -14.91
C ALA A 120 -5.09 3.80 -15.27
N PRO A 121 -5.18 2.95 -16.31
CA PRO A 121 -6.38 2.16 -16.54
C PRO A 121 -6.70 1.31 -15.30
N TRP A 122 -8.00 1.07 -15.10
CA TRP A 122 -8.50 0.18 -14.04
C TRP A 122 -7.98 -1.24 -14.25
N ILE A 123 -7.44 -1.88 -13.21
CA ILE A 123 -7.01 -3.28 -13.27
C ILE A 123 -8.26 -4.13 -13.43
N THR A 124 -8.51 -4.78 -14.57
CA THR A 124 -9.74 -5.57 -14.79
C THR A 124 -9.62 -7.02 -14.33
N ASP A 125 -8.42 -7.59 -14.43
CA ASP A 125 -8.13 -8.97 -14.05
C ASP A 125 -7.40 -9.01 -12.70
N LEU A 126 -8.15 -9.36 -11.64
CA LEU A 126 -7.58 -9.50 -10.30
C LEU A 126 -6.76 -10.78 -10.14
N ASP A 127 -6.94 -11.78 -11.01
CA ASP A 127 -6.19 -13.03 -10.95
C ASP A 127 -4.75 -12.88 -11.44
N ALA A 128 -4.46 -11.80 -12.18
CA ALA A 128 -3.12 -11.40 -12.60
C ALA A 128 -2.30 -10.80 -11.44
N LEU A 129 -2.95 -10.35 -10.37
CA LEU A 129 -2.26 -9.81 -9.20
C LEU A 129 -1.68 -10.94 -8.35
N PRO A 130 -0.52 -10.72 -7.70
CA PRO A 130 0.05 -11.69 -6.79
C PRO A 130 -0.88 -11.90 -5.58
N VAL A 131 -0.81 -13.11 -5.02
CA VAL A 131 -1.50 -13.39 -3.76
C VAL A 131 -0.92 -12.48 -2.67
N PRO A 132 -1.76 -11.83 -1.84
CA PRO A 132 -1.26 -11.02 -0.74
C PRO A 132 -0.30 -11.82 0.15
N ASP A 133 0.81 -11.20 0.54
CA ASP A 133 1.79 -11.85 1.37
C ASP A 133 1.35 -11.86 2.84
N PHE A 134 0.68 -12.94 3.24
CA PHE A 134 0.24 -13.14 4.62
C PHE A 134 1.38 -13.45 5.60
N SER A 135 2.61 -13.70 5.12
CA SER A 135 3.75 -13.91 6.03
C SER A 135 4.14 -12.64 6.78
N LEU A 136 3.83 -11.46 6.22
CA LEU A 136 4.07 -10.16 6.83
C LEU A 136 3.13 -9.84 8.00
N ALA A 137 2.12 -10.68 8.24
CA ALA A 137 1.18 -10.55 9.34
C ALA A 137 1.13 -11.85 10.18
N ASP A 138 2.26 -12.51 10.39
CA ASP A 138 2.34 -13.78 11.15
C ASP A 138 1.33 -14.86 10.68
N GLY A 139 1.00 -14.87 9.38
CA GLY A 139 0.03 -15.80 8.79
C GLY A 139 -1.45 -15.44 8.99
N THR A 140 -1.77 -14.38 9.74
CA THR A 140 -3.13 -13.85 9.92
C THR A 140 -3.08 -12.33 9.97
N ALA A 141 -3.69 -11.62 9.02
CA ALA A 141 -4.02 -10.21 9.23
C ALA A 141 -4.71 -10.11 10.59
N ASP A 142 -4.20 -9.29 11.52
CA ASP A 142 -4.64 -9.27 12.93
C ASP A 142 -6.00 -8.57 13.08
N CYS A 143 -6.85 -8.66 12.07
CA CYS A 143 -8.23 -8.20 12.10
C CYS A 143 -9.01 -9.12 13.04
N VAL A 144 -9.18 -8.67 14.28
CA VAL A 144 -9.97 -9.38 15.29
C VAL A 144 -11.43 -8.92 15.19
N ILE A 145 -12.25 -9.71 14.49
CA ILE A 145 -13.70 -9.49 14.41
C ILE A 145 -14.38 -10.41 15.42
N GLY A 146 -15.09 -9.83 16.38
CA GLY A 146 -15.82 -10.60 17.40
C GLY A 146 -14.92 -11.52 18.24
N ARG A 147 -13.70 -11.08 18.57
CA ARG A 147 -12.66 -11.85 19.30
C ARG A 147 -12.04 -13.02 18.52
N LYS A 148 -12.25 -13.10 17.20
CA LYS A 148 -11.62 -14.10 16.33
C LYS A 148 -10.66 -13.44 15.36
N LYS A 149 -9.45 -13.98 15.25
CA LYS A 149 -8.51 -13.61 14.18
C LYS A 149 -9.15 -13.92 12.84
N THR A 150 -9.22 -12.93 11.96
CA THR A 150 -9.92 -12.99 10.68
C THR A 150 -9.03 -12.43 9.59
N VAL A 151 -8.90 -13.15 8.49
CA VAL A 151 -8.20 -12.66 7.30
C VAL A 151 -9.19 -11.92 6.42
N MET A 152 -8.89 -10.66 6.09
CA MET A 152 -9.66 -9.90 5.12
C MET A 152 -9.23 -10.29 3.70
N VAL A 153 -10.20 -10.70 2.87
CA VAL A 153 -9.98 -11.02 1.47
C VAL A 153 -10.90 -10.15 0.62
N GLN A 154 -10.30 -9.37 -0.28
CA GLN A 154 -11.05 -8.58 -1.24
C GLN A 154 -11.33 -9.43 -2.49
N THR A 155 -12.56 -9.94 -2.61
CA THR A 155 -12.97 -10.85 -3.71
C THR A 155 -13.45 -10.11 -4.96
N SER A 156 -13.69 -8.81 -4.85
CA SER A 156 -14.09 -7.93 -5.95
C SER A 156 -13.56 -6.53 -5.68
N ARG A 157 -13.42 -5.73 -6.74
CA ARG A 157 -13.04 -4.32 -6.64
C ARG A 157 -14.04 -3.46 -7.38
N GLY A 158 -14.31 -2.29 -6.81
CA GLY A 158 -15.27 -1.36 -7.38
C GLY A 158 -16.69 -1.57 -6.86
N CYS A 159 -17.59 -0.68 -7.27
CA CYS A 159 -19.01 -0.76 -6.95
C CYS A 159 -19.84 -0.26 -8.14
N PRO A 160 -20.91 -0.99 -8.54
CA PRO A 160 -21.69 -0.65 -9.72
C PRO A 160 -22.57 0.59 -9.54
N PHE A 161 -22.72 1.09 -8.30
CA PHE A 161 -23.65 2.16 -7.97
C PHE A 161 -22.97 3.52 -7.96
N ASP A 162 -23.67 4.55 -8.44
CA ASP A 162 -23.22 5.95 -8.41
C ASP A 162 -23.97 6.75 -7.33
N CYS A 163 -23.75 6.39 -6.07
CA CYS A 163 -24.42 7.03 -4.94
C CYS A 163 -23.88 8.46 -4.73
N SER A 164 -24.76 9.44 -4.54
CA SER A 164 -24.39 10.86 -4.34
C SER A 164 -23.66 11.15 -3.03
N PHE A 165 -23.73 10.25 -2.04
CA PHE A 165 -23.26 10.47 -0.67
C PHE A 165 -22.01 9.65 -0.29
N PHE A 166 -21.58 8.71 -1.13
CA PHE A 166 -20.48 7.80 -0.78
C PHE A 166 -19.17 8.23 -1.46
N MET A 167 -18.34 8.97 -0.72
CA MET A 167 -17.12 9.60 -1.25
C MET A 167 -15.96 8.65 -1.61
N PRO A 168 -15.68 7.52 -0.91
CA PRO A 168 -14.55 6.63 -1.26
C PRO A 168 -14.63 6.05 -2.69
N LEU A 169 -15.79 6.19 -3.33
CA LEU A 169 -16.14 5.56 -4.60
C LEU A 169 -15.80 6.39 -5.83
N VAL A 170 -15.26 7.62 -5.74
CA VAL A 170 -14.90 8.37 -6.97
C VAL A 170 -13.85 7.62 -7.80
N ILE A 171 -12.95 6.89 -7.14
CA ILE A 171 -11.99 5.93 -7.72
C ILE A 171 -12.70 4.77 -8.45
N MET A 172 -13.84 4.34 -7.89
CA MET A 172 -14.57 3.10 -8.21
C MET A 172 -15.87 3.32 -9.00
N ARG A 173 -16.21 4.57 -9.36
CA ARG A 173 -17.51 4.96 -9.93
C ARG A 173 -17.78 4.25 -11.25
N GLY A 174 -18.84 3.44 -11.29
CA GLY A 174 -19.26 2.71 -12.49
C GLY A 174 -18.25 1.65 -12.95
N ARG A 175 -17.24 1.36 -12.13
CA ARG A 175 -16.20 0.36 -12.40
C ARG A 175 -16.45 -0.82 -11.47
N THR A 176 -16.66 -1.99 -12.06
CA THR A 176 -16.77 -3.25 -11.32
C THR A 176 -15.89 -4.29 -11.96
N ASN A 177 -15.03 -4.89 -11.17
CA ASN A 177 -14.54 -6.23 -11.49
C ASN A 177 -15.24 -7.17 -10.53
N THR A 178 -16.34 -7.75 -10.98
CA THR A 178 -16.64 -9.09 -10.53
C THR A 178 -15.52 -9.95 -11.10
N GLY A 179 -14.65 -10.52 -10.26
CA GLY A 179 -13.87 -11.67 -10.69
C GLY A 179 -14.88 -12.65 -11.28
N VAL A 180 -14.81 -12.90 -12.59
CA VAL A 180 -15.72 -13.81 -13.28
C VAL A 180 -15.44 -15.19 -12.72
N GLY A 181 -16.14 -15.52 -11.63
CA GLY A 181 -15.80 -16.62 -10.76
C GLY A 181 -14.41 -16.47 -10.18
N LEU A 182 -14.32 -16.06 -8.91
CA LEU A 182 -13.26 -16.61 -8.09
C LEU A 182 -13.49 -18.13 -8.13
N ASN A 183 -12.79 -18.83 -9.03
CA ASN A 183 -12.89 -20.27 -9.11
C ASN A 183 -12.48 -20.70 -7.71
N SER A 184 -13.44 -21.30 -6.99
CA SER A 184 -13.38 -21.58 -5.56
C SER A 184 -12.03 -22.20 -5.14
N ARG A 185 -11.31 -22.79 -6.08
CA ARG A 185 -9.91 -23.20 -6.05
C ARG A 185 -8.89 -22.21 -5.47
N LYS A 186 -8.80 -20.92 -5.85
CA LYS A 186 -7.74 -20.02 -5.28
C LYS A 186 -8.05 -19.60 -3.84
N ALA A 187 -9.31 -19.24 -3.53
CA ALA A 187 -9.71 -18.96 -2.15
C ALA A 187 -9.67 -20.21 -1.26
N LEU A 188 -10.14 -21.37 -1.73
CA LEU A 188 -10.02 -22.63 -0.97
C LEU A 188 -8.57 -23.09 -0.87
N ALA A 189 -7.73 -22.85 -1.88
CA ALA A 189 -6.30 -23.15 -1.79
C ALA A 189 -5.65 -22.26 -0.73
N LEU A 190 -6.01 -20.98 -0.64
CA LEU A 190 -5.60 -20.09 0.46
C LEU A 190 -6.05 -20.61 1.83
N THR A 191 -7.31 -21.02 1.97
CA THR A 191 -7.80 -21.59 3.24
C THR A 191 -7.08 -22.89 3.59
N ARG A 192 -6.90 -23.81 2.61
CA ARG A 192 -6.24 -25.10 2.83
C ARG A 192 -4.74 -25.00 3.05
N HIS A 193 -4.05 -24.10 2.35
CA HIS A 193 -2.60 -23.99 2.42
C HIS A 193 -2.14 -23.32 3.72
N TYR A 194 -2.92 -22.39 4.26
CA TYR A 194 -2.64 -21.75 5.55
C TYR A 194 -3.22 -22.50 6.75
N SER A 195 -4.30 -23.28 6.60
CA SER A 195 -4.74 -24.21 7.66
C SER A 195 -3.77 -25.38 7.89
N LEU A 196 -2.82 -25.63 6.99
CA LEU A 196 -1.87 -26.74 7.07
C LEU A 196 -0.42 -26.32 7.41
N ARG A 197 -0.14 -25.01 7.57
CA ARG A 197 1.20 -24.49 7.94
C ARG A 197 1.40 -24.28 9.44
N THR A 198 0.67 -25.00 10.29
CA THR A 198 0.96 -25.10 11.73
C THR A 198 2.02 -26.16 12.06
N ASP A 199 2.87 -26.54 11.09
CA ASP A 199 3.98 -27.47 11.32
C ASP A 199 5.23 -26.69 11.78
N PRO A 200 5.70 -26.88 13.02
CA PRO A 200 6.79 -26.10 13.62
C PRO A 200 8.21 -26.42 13.08
N HIS A 201 8.35 -27.21 12.00
CA HIS A 201 9.66 -27.73 11.57
C HIS A 201 10.30 -27.12 10.31
N LEU A 202 9.79 -26.03 9.72
CA LEU A 202 10.45 -25.36 8.59
C LEU A 202 11.21 -24.09 9.00
N ALA A 203 12.53 -24.11 8.79
CA ALA A 203 13.46 -23.02 9.07
C ALA A 203 13.20 -21.75 8.22
N PRO A 204 13.44 -20.54 8.75
CA PRO A 204 13.17 -19.29 8.04
C PRO A 204 14.23 -18.99 6.97
N ILE A 205 13.77 -18.67 5.76
CA ILE A 205 14.60 -18.13 4.68
C ILE A 205 14.76 -16.62 4.92
N ARG A 206 16.00 -16.15 5.04
CA ARG A 206 16.37 -14.73 5.13
C ARG A 206 16.28 -14.06 3.77
N SER A 207 15.54 -12.96 3.63
CA SER A 207 15.65 -12.00 2.52
C SER A 207 15.34 -10.56 2.97
N ALA A 208 15.95 -9.60 2.25
CA ALA A 208 16.25 -8.19 2.57
C ALA A 208 15.07 -7.25 2.94
N PRO A 209 15.34 -6.06 3.55
CA PRO A 209 14.33 -5.24 4.21
C PRO A 209 13.64 -4.27 3.23
N PHE A 210 12.78 -4.78 2.34
CA PHE A 210 11.86 -3.92 1.60
C PHE A 210 10.49 -3.93 2.27
N ALA A 211 10.05 -2.75 2.67
CA ALA A 211 8.90 -2.55 3.53
C ALA A 211 7.66 -2.11 2.74
N ILE A 212 7.07 -3.01 1.95
CA ILE A 212 5.76 -2.76 1.29
C ILE A 212 4.64 -2.94 2.34
N GLY A 213 3.71 -1.98 2.42
CA GLY A 213 2.44 -2.10 3.13
C GLY A 213 1.34 -2.21 2.08
N THR A 214 0.35 -3.07 2.31
CA THR A 214 -0.65 -3.52 1.33
C THR A 214 -1.40 -2.36 0.66
N PHE A 215 -1.49 -2.43 -0.67
CA PHE A 215 -2.43 -1.67 -1.52
C PHE A 215 -3.70 -2.49 -1.75
#